data_AF-A0A967BMS1-F1
#
_entry.id   AF-A0A967BMS1-F1
#
_cell.length_a   1.000
_cell.length_b   1.000
_cell.length_c   1.000
_cell.angle_alpha   90.00
_cell.angle_beta   90.00
_cell.angle_gamma   90.00
#
_symmetry.space_group_name_H-M   'P 1'
#
loop_
_entity.id
_entity.type
_entity.pdbx_description
1 polymer ?
#
loop_
_entity_poly.entity_id
_entity_poly.type
_entity_poly.pdbx_seq_one_letter_code
_entity_poly.pdbx_strand_id
1 'polypeptide(L)'
;MNKKIRDQIANVDLESLKEQFQGAEYSDLVQQQLRKLGSRITQAHAACLAAFTQEEWDVLNEIAKEYVTIKALDINFWKKDCSKVFFEICDQFKKRLKKNNITLDDKIIFNAFQAVTLNFARIANSNKKFRKFTGIKKGIFFT
;
A
#
# COMPACT_ATOMS: atom_id res chain seq x y z
N MET A 1 -12.79 11.47 -14.89
CA MET A 1 -11.96 11.63 -13.68
C MET A 1 -11.92 13.10 -13.27
N ASN A 2 -12.17 13.44 -12.00
CA ASN A 2 -12.27 14.85 -11.57
C ASN A 2 -10.87 15.41 -11.26
N LYS A 3 -10.31 16.16 -12.22
CA LYS A 3 -8.99 16.82 -12.14
C LYS A 3 -8.76 17.55 -10.80
N LYS A 4 -9.84 18.07 -10.20
CA LYS A 4 -9.86 18.73 -8.88
C LYS A 4 -9.37 17.86 -7.72
N ILE A 5 -9.51 16.53 -7.76
CA ILE A 5 -9.04 15.64 -6.66
C ILE A 5 -7.53 15.44 -6.75
N ARG A 6 -6.97 15.38 -7.98
CA ARG A 6 -5.52 15.23 -8.19
C ARG A 6 -4.74 16.49 -7.78
N ASP A 7 -5.32 17.65 -8.03
CA ASP A 7 -4.68 18.94 -7.79
C ASP A 7 -4.67 19.37 -6.30
N GLN A 8 -5.48 18.75 -5.43
CA GLN A 8 -5.59 19.12 -4.01
C GLN A 8 -4.53 18.50 -3.08
N ILE A 9 -3.60 17.70 -3.62
CA ILE A 9 -2.62 16.95 -2.82
C ILE A 9 -1.24 17.60 -3.00
N ALA A 10 -0.56 17.99 -1.90
CA ALA A 10 0.74 18.66 -1.88
C ALA A 10 1.82 17.94 -2.70
N ASN A 11 2.89 18.64 -3.11
CA ASN A 11 4.04 18.03 -3.81
C ASN A 11 4.59 16.85 -2.98
N VAL A 12 4.46 15.65 -3.50
CA VAL A 12 4.98 14.42 -2.90
C VAL A 12 6.33 14.13 -3.53
N ASP A 13 7.37 14.05 -2.71
CA ASP A 13 8.69 13.58 -3.11
C ASP A 13 8.88 12.12 -2.65
N LEU A 14 9.05 11.21 -3.60
CA LEU A 14 9.19 9.78 -3.33
C LEU A 14 10.48 9.45 -2.57
N GLU A 15 11.57 10.17 -2.80
CA GLU A 15 12.84 9.90 -2.12
C GLU A 15 12.75 10.32 -0.65
N SER A 16 12.21 11.52 -0.36
CA SER A 16 11.95 11.95 1.02
C SER A 16 11.00 10.99 1.77
N LEU A 17 9.99 10.44 1.08
CA LEU A 17 9.07 9.48 1.70
C LEU A 17 9.73 8.13 2.00
N LYS A 18 10.64 7.67 1.14
CA LYS A 18 11.37 6.41 1.35
C LYS A 18 12.15 6.43 2.66
N GLU A 19 12.80 7.55 2.98
CA GLU A 19 13.53 7.73 4.23
C GLU A 19 12.63 7.59 5.46
N GLN A 20 11.39 8.07 5.39
CA GLN A 20 10.42 7.97 6.49
C GLN A 20 9.99 6.53 6.80
N PHE A 21 10.16 5.60 5.86
CA PHE A 21 9.80 4.19 6.02
C PHE A 21 11.00 3.29 6.38
N GLN A 22 12.20 3.84 6.56
CA GLN A 22 13.38 3.05 6.91
C GLN A 22 13.33 2.54 8.36
N GLY A 23 13.87 1.35 8.58
CA GLY A 23 14.10 0.78 9.91
C GLY A 23 12.87 0.14 10.56
N ALA A 24 11.68 0.27 9.97
CA ALA A 24 10.47 -0.43 10.41
C ALA A 24 10.17 -1.65 9.52
N GLU A 25 9.62 -2.71 10.10
CA GLU A 25 9.12 -3.83 9.32
C GLU A 25 7.83 -3.43 8.57
N TYR A 26 7.59 -4.00 7.40
CA TYR A 26 6.36 -3.72 6.66
C TYR A 26 5.10 -4.15 7.42
N SER A 27 5.20 -5.21 8.22
CA SER A 27 4.11 -5.65 9.12
C SER A 27 3.67 -4.55 10.10
N ASP A 28 4.62 -3.73 10.59
CA ASP A 28 4.35 -2.63 11.51
C ASP A 28 3.55 -1.51 10.84
N LEU A 29 3.86 -1.18 9.60
CA LEU A 29 3.09 -0.19 8.84
C LEU A 29 1.64 -0.67 8.63
N VAL A 30 1.46 -1.92 8.21
CA VAL A 30 0.11 -2.48 8.00
C VAL A 30 -0.66 -2.51 9.33
N GLN A 31 0.00 -2.86 10.44
CA GLN A 31 -0.56 -2.78 11.77
C GLN A 31 -0.95 -1.35 12.17
N GLN A 32 -0.10 -0.38 11.90
CA GLN A 32 -0.36 1.03 12.18
C GLN A 32 -1.59 1.52 11.43
N GLN A 33 -1.72 1.20 10.14
CA GLN A 33 -2.91 1.54 9.34
C GLN A 33 -4.17 0.87 9.88
N LEU A 34 -4.06 -0.41 10.25
CA LEU A 34 -5.17 -1.15 10.86
C LEU A 34 -5.65 -0.48 12.16
N ARG A 35 -4.72 -0.09 13.05
CA ARG A 35 -5.05 0.58 14.31
C ARG A 35 -5.61 1.97 14.10
N LYS A 36 -5.01 2.76 13.20
CA LYS A 36 -5.41 4.15 12.92
C LYS A 36 -6.81 4.23 12.30
N LEU A 37 -7.12 3.33 11.36
CA LEU A 37 -8.36 3.41 10.58
C LEU A 37 -9.47 2.54 11.19
N GLY A 38 -9.14 1.42 11.82
CA GLY A 38 -10.11 0.52 12.44
C GLY A 38 -11.23 0.11 11.48
N SER A 39 -12.48 0.47 11.83
CA SER A 39 -13.66 0.18 11.01
C SER A 39 -13.71 0.98 9.69
N ARG A 40 -13.01 2.11 9.60
CA ARG A 40 -12.99 2.97 8.40
C ARG A 40 -12.08 2.47 7.29
N ILE A 41 -11.38 1.35 7.50
CA ILE A 41 -10.35 0.87 6.58
C ILE A 41 -10.89 0.54 5.18
N THR A 42 -12.11 -0.01 5.11
CA THR A 42 -12.76 -0.30 3.82
C THR A 42 -13.05 0.99 3.05
N GLN A 43 -13.52 2.02 3.74
CA GLN A 43 -13.80 3.33 3.13
C GLN A 43 -12.51 4.03 2.69
N ALA A 44 -11.48 4.01 3.53
CA ALA A 44 -10.18 4.59 3.20
C ALA A 44 -9.54 3.88 1.99
N HIS A 45 -9.62 2.55 1.93
CA HIS A 45 -9.14 1.78 0.78
C HIS A 45 -9.92 2.15 -0.50
N ALA A 46 -11.26 2.22 -0.43
CA ALA A 46 -12.08 2.62 -1.58
C ALA A 46 -11.76 4.06 -2.05
N ALA A 47 -11.57 5.00 -1.13
CA ALA A 47 -11.19 6.37 -1.45
C ALA A 47 -9.80 6.44 -2.11
N CYS A 48 -8.84 5.64 -1.63
CA CYS A 48 -7.52 5.54 -2.24
C CYS A 48 -7.61 5.00 -3.68
N LEU A 49 -8.44 3.98 -3.91
CA LEU A 49 -8.65 3.41 -5.24
C LEU A 49 -9.36 4.38 -6.22
N ALA A 50 -10.15 5.32 -5.72
CA ALA A 50 -10.85 6.30 -6.55
C ALA A 50 -9.92 7.34 -7.21
N ALA A 51 -8.64 7.40 -6.80
CA ALA A 51 -7.65 8.32 -7.36
C ALA A 51 -7.06 7.87 -8.71
N PHE A 52 -7.26 6.60 -9.07
CA PHE A 52 -6.66 5.98 -10.26
C PHE A 52 -7.57 6.10 -11.49
N THR A 53 -6.98 6.23 -12.68
CA THR A 53 -7.70 5.93 -13.93
C THR A 53 -7.99 4.44 -14.04
N GLN A 54 -8.79 4.04 -15.03
CA GLN A 54 -9.04 2.62 -15.27
C GLN A 54 -7.73 1.87 -15.60
N GLU A 55 -6.87 2.43 -16.45
CA GLU A 55 -5.60 1.80 -16.83
C GLU A 55 -4.65 1.67 -15.64
N GLU A 56 -4.56 2.71 -14.81
CA GLU A 56 -3.76 2.69 -13.58
C GLU A 56 -4.32 1.66 -12.58
N TRP A 57 -5.65 1.57 -12.46
CA TRP A 57 -6.31 0.61 -11.59
C TRP A 57 -6.10 -0.84 -12.04
N ASP A 58 -6.15 -1.13 -13.34
CA ASP A 58 -5.90 -2.48 -13.87
C ASP A 58 -4.50 -2.95 -13.49
N VAL A 59 -3.49 -2.10 -13.67
CA VAL A 59 -2.10 -2.39 -13.27
C VAL A 59 -1.97 -2.56 -11.75
N LEU A 60 -2.58 -1.67 -10.97
CA LEU A 60 -2.56 -1.77 -9.51
C LEU A 60 -3.22 -3.06 -9.03
N ASN A 61 -4.34 -3.46 -9.64
CA ASN A 61 -5.08 -4.66 -9.28
C ASN A 61 -4.26 -5.93 -9.55
N GLU A 62 -3.52 -5.99 -10.66
CA GLU A 62 -2.58 -7.08 -10.91
C GLU A 62 -1.48 -7.16 -9.85
N ILE A 63 -0.87 -6.02 -9.51
CA ILE A 63 0.16 -5.95 -8.47
C ILE A 63 -0.43 -6.37 -7.12
N ALA A 64 -1.58 -5.83 -6.73
CA ALA A 64 -2.24 -6.19 -5.47
C ALA A 64 -2.56 -7.69 -5.41
N LYS A 65 -3.01 -8.28 -6.53
CA LYS A 65 -3.26 -9.72 -6.63
C LYS A 65 -1.96 -10.52 -6.44
N GLU A 66 -0.89 -10.18 -7.14
CA GLU A 66 0.42 -10.83 -7.01
C GLU A 66 0.94 -10.77 -5.57
N TYR A 67 0.83 -9.61 -4.93
CA TYR A 67 1.26 -9.43 -3.55
C TYR A 67 0.43 -10.28 -2.59
N VAL A 68 -0.89 -10.38 -2.80
CA VAL A 68 -1.76 -11.20 -1.95
C VAL A 68 -1.56 -12.70 -2.18
N THR A 69 -1.33 -13.15 -3.42
CA THR A 69 -1.25 -14.58 -3.74
C THR A 69 0.15 -15.16 -3.56
N ILE A 70 1.20 -14.36 -3.73
CA ILE A 70 2.59 -14.82 -3.67
C ILE A 70 3.27 -14.25 -2.44
N LYS A 71 3.39 -12.92 -2.34
CA LYS A 71 4.20 -12.27 -1.29
C LYS A 71 3.63 -12.46 0.11
N ALA A 72 2.31 -12.42 0.25
CA ALA A 72 1.64 -12.51 1.54
C ALA A 72 1.83 -13.86 2.24
N LEU A 73 2.18 -14.91 1.48
CA LEU A 73 2.44 -16.25 2.00
C LEU A 73 3.90 -16.43 2.47
N ASP A 74 4.79 -15.50 2.13
CA ASP A 74 6.18 -15.50 2.58
C ASP A 74 6.31 -14.70 3.88
N ILE A 75 6.72 -15.36 4.97
CA ILE A 75 6.91 -14.68 6.26
C ILE A 75 8.02 -13.62 6.21
N ASN A 76 9.02 -13.80 5.34
CA ASN A 76 10.13 -12.86 5.22
C ASN A 76 9.70 -11.55 4.55
N PHE A 77 8.65 -11.57 3.72
CA PHE A 77 8.06 -10.35 3.16
C PHE A 77 7.54 -9.42 4.27
N TRP A 78 6.92 -9.97 5.31
CA TRP A 78 6.35 -9.19 6.41
C TRP A 78 7.40 -8.55 7.31
N LYS A 79 8.56 -9.21 7.47
CA LYS A 79 9.72 -8.72 8.22
C LYS A 79 10.64 -7.81 7.41
N LYS A 80 10.34 -7.63 6.13
CA LYS A 80 11.14 -6.80 5.24
C LYS A 80 11.02 -5.34 5.65
N ASP A 81 12.12 -4.62 5.54
CA ASP A 81 12.14 -3.16 5.75
C ASP A 81 11.10 -2.48 4.85
N CYS A 82 10.28 -1.62 5.46
CA CYS A 82 9.15 -0.99 4.81
C CYS A 82 9.59 -0.09 3.65
N SER A 83 10.75 0.58 3.73
CA SER A 83 11.30 1.38 2.62
C SER A 83 11.63 0.52 1.39
N LYS A 84 12.04 -0.75 1.60
CA LYS A 84 12.29 -1.69 0.49
C LYS A 84 10.98 -2.14 -0.16
N VAL A 85 9.96 -2.46 0.64
CA VAL A 85 8.64 -2.83 0.11
C VAL A 85 7.99 -1.65 -0.61
N PHE A 86 8.12 -0.45 -0.06
CA PHE A 86 7.70 0.81 -0.70
C PHE A 86 8.31 0.95 -2.10
N PHE A 87 9.65 0.88 -2.19
CA PHE A 87 10.35 1.02 -3.45
C PHE A 87 9.95 -0.08 -4.45
N GLU A 88 9.80 -1.33 -4.00
CA GLU A 88 9.41 -2.44 -4.87
C GLU A 88 8.02 -2.23 -5.49
N ILE A 89 7.03 -1.82 -4.70
CA ILE A 89 5.68 -1.56 -5.21
C ILE A 89 5.69 -0.38 -6.17
N CYS A 90 6.33 0.73 -5.78
CA CYS A 90 6.41 1.95 -6.59
C CYS A 90 7.14 1.71 -7.93
N ASP A 91 8.27 1.03 -7.91
CA ASP A 91 9.05 0.70 -9.10
C ASP A 91 8.31 -0.28 -10.02
N GLN A 92 7.67 -1.31 -9.48
CA GLN A 92 6.85 -2.23 -10.28
C GLN A 92 5.68 -1.51 -10.96
N PHE A 93 4.97 -0.67 -10.21
CA PHE A 93 3.86 0.11 -10.75
C PHE A 93 4.31 1.05 -11.87
N LYS A 94 5.41 1.80 -11.64
CA LYS A 94 6.03 2.69 -12.64
C LYS A 94 6.46 1.92 -13.88
N LYS A 95 7.14 0.78 -13.73
CA LYS A 95 7.61 -0.05 -14.86
C LYS A 95 6.47 -0.61 -15.69
N ARG A 96 5.39 -1.09 -15.08
CA ARG A 96 4.23 -1.63 -15.80
C ARG A 96 3.49 -0.54 -16.59
N LEU A 97 3.34 0.66 -16.02
CA LEU A 97 2.67 1.77 -16.71
C LEU A 97 3.56 2.47 -17.75
N LYS A 98 4.88 2.49 -17.56
CA LYS A 98 5.81 2.99 -18.59
C LYS A 98 5.73 2.19 -19.89
N LYS A 99 5.43 0.88 -19.83
CA LYS A 99 5.17 0.06 -21.02
C LYS A 99 3.99 0.56 -21.85
N ASN A 100 3.09 1.33 -21.24
CA ASN A 100 1.93 1.93 -21.89
C ASN A 100 2.16 3.41 -22.27
N ASN A 101 3.40 3.90 -22.24
CA ASN A 101 3.79 5.30 -22.50
C ASN A 101 3.10 6.35 -21.61
N ILE A 102 2.67 5.95 -20.40
CA ILE A 102 2.06 6.88 -19.43
C ILE A 102 3.16 7.48 -18.55
N THR A 103 3.25 8.81 -18.52
CA THR A 103 4.10 9.53 -17.56
C THR A 103 3.34 9.66 -16.25
N LEU A 104 3.91 9.15 -15.17
CA LEU A 104 3.27 9.13 -13.86
C LEU A 104 3.74 10.26 -12.96
N ASP A 105 2.77 10.86 -12.27
CA ASP A 105 3.00 11.70 -11.11
C ASP A 105 3.41 10.82 -9.92
N ASP A 106 4.45 11.23 -9.21
CA ASP A 106 4.95 10.62 -7.98
C ASP A 106 3.85 10.41 -6.93
N LYS A 107 2.81 11.27 -6.93
CA LYS A 107 1.62 11.11 -6.08
C LYS A 107 0.84 9.83 -6.38
N ILE A 108 0.64 9.51 -7.66
CA ILE A 108 -0.10 8.30 -8.06
C ILE A 108 0.74 7.06 -7.75
N ILE A 109 2.05 7.15 -7.91
CA ILE A 109 2.99 6.09 -7.54
C ILE A 109 2.95 5.83 -6.02
N PHE A 110 2.92 6.88 -5.20
CA PHE A 110 2.76 6.75 -3.75
C PHE A 110 1.39 6.15 -3.38
N ASN A 111 0.31 6.58 -4.04
CA ASN A 111 -1.02 6.02 -3.82
C ASN A 111 -1.08 4.52 -4.13
N ALA A 112 -0.30 4.02 -5.10
CA ALA A 112 -0.26 2.58 -5.39
C ALA A 112 0.25 1.79 -4.18
N PHE A 113 1.32 2.27 -3.53
CA PHE A 113 1.81 1.70 -2.28
C PHE A 113 0.76 1.77 -1.16
N GLN A 114 0.09 2.91 -0.99
CA GLN A 114 -0.96 3.07 0.01
C GLN A 114 -2.13 2.10 -0.24
N ALA A 115 -2.57 1.94 -1.48
CA ALA A 115 -3.66 1.04 -1.83
C ALA A 115 -3.31 -0.43 -1.50
N VAL A 116 -2.11 -0.89 -1.86
CA VAL A 116 -1.64 -2.25 -1.51
C VAL A 116 -1.57 -2.43 0.01
N THR A 117 -1.00 -1.46 0.73
CA THR A 117 -0.90 -1.47 2.19
C THR A 117 -2.28 -1.53 2.85
N LEU A 118 -3.23 -0.70 2.39
CA LEU A 118 -4.60 -0.66 2.89
C LEU A 118 -5.37 -1.94 2.56
N ASN A 119 -5.11 -2.58 1.42
CA ASN A 119 -5.69 -3.89 1.11
C ASN A 119 -5.22 -4.95 2.12
N PHE A 120 -3.93 -4.98 2.45
CA PHE A 120 -3.43 -5.88 3.49
C PHE A 120 -4.00 -5.58 4.87
N ALA A 121 -4.10 -4.31 5.23
CA ALA A 121 -4.68 -3.91 6.50
C ALA A 121 -6.17 -4.28 6.57
N ARG A 122 -6.91 -4.17 5.46
CA ARG A 122 -8.30 -4.64 5.33
C ARG A 122 -8.41 -6.16 5.48
N ILE A 123 -7.53 -6.93 4.84
CA ILE A 123 -7.46 -8.40 4.99
C ILE A 123 -7.13 -8.75 6.45
N ALA A 124 -6.15 -8.08 7.04
CA ALA A 124 -5.80 -8.24 8.45
C ALA A 124 -6.96 -7.87 9.37
N ASN A 125 -7.80 -6.90 9.04
CA ASN A 125 -8.96 -6.53 9.84
C ASN A 125 -9.99 -7.68 9.94
N SER A 126 -10.25 -8.37 8.83
CA SER A 126 -11.26 -9.43 8.72
C SER A 126 -10.74 -10.84 9.03
N ASN A 127 -9.45 -11.12 8.83
CA ASN A 127 -8.89 -12.46 8.96
C ASN A 127 -7.94 -12.60 10.16
N LYS A 128 -8.41 -13.29 11.22
CA LYS A 128 -7.60 -13.56 12.43
C LYS A 128 -6.41 -14.49 12.16
N LYS A 129 -6.55 -15.48 11.28
CA LYS A 129 -5.46 -16.41 10.94
C LYS A 129 -4.34 -15.68 10.23
N PHE A 130 -4.69 -14.81 9.28
CA PHE A 130 -3.74 -13.94 8.59
C PHE A 130 -2.93 -13.09 9.58
N ARG A 131 -3.61 -12.39 10.50
CA ARG A 131 -2.93 -11.62 11.56
C ARG A 131 -1.95 -12.44 12.38
N LYS A 132 -2.32 -13.66 12.78
CA LYS A 132 -1.45 -14.54 13.56
C LYS A 132 -0.21 -14.95 12.76
N PHE A 133 -0.38 -15.26 11.47
CA PHE A 133 0.71 -15.63 10.58
C PHE A 133 1.68 -14.46 10.36
N THR A 134 1.16 -13.27 10.09
CA THR A 134 1.97 -12.09 9.73
C THR A 134 2.50 -11.29 10.93
N GLY A 135 2.14 -11.67 12.16
CA GLY A 135 2.52 -10.95 13.38
C GLY A 135 1.71 -9.67 13.66
N ILE A 136 0.74 -9.32 12.81
CA ILE A 136 -0.06 -8.08 12.94
C ILE A 136 -1.04 -8.16 14.11
N LYS A 137 -0.95 -7.21 15.04
CA LYS A 137 -1.82 -7.10 16.22
C LYS A 137 -2.90 -6.04 16.02
N LYS A 138 -4.17 -6.44 16.10
CA LYS A 138 -5.32 -5.51 15.98
C LYS A 138 -5.54 -4.63 17.22
N GLY A 139 -5.06 -5.04 18.40
CA GLY A 139 -5.21 -4.29 19.66
C GLY A 139 -3.95 -3.51 20.06
N ILE A 140 -4.13 -2.53 20.95
CA ILE A 140 -3.05 -1.90 21.72
C ILE A 140 -2.79 -2.81 22.91
N PHE A 141 -1.88 -3.77 22.77
CA PHE A 141 -1.29 -4.40 23.94
C PHE A 141 0.15 -3.96 23.97
N PHE A 142 0.43 -3.02 24.89
CA PHE A 142 1.77 -2.78 25.39
C PHE A 142 2.20 -4.10 26.04
N THR A 143 3.25 -4.71 25.49
CA THR A 143 4.09 -5.66 26.20
C THR A 143 5.42 -4.99 26.35
#